data_AF-A0A950FZB4-F1
#
_entry.id   AF-A0A950FZB4-F1
#
_cell.length_a   1.000
_cell.length_b   1.000
_cell.length_c   1.000
_cell.angle_alpha   90.00
_cell.angle_beta   90.00
_cell.angle_gamma   90.00
#
_symmetry.space_group_name_H-M   'P 1'
#
loop_
_entity.id
_entity.type
_entity.pdbx_description
1 polymer ?
#
loop_
_entity_poly.entity_id
_entity_poly.type
_entity_poly.pdbx_seq_one_letter_code
_entity_poly.pdbx_strand_id
1 'polypeptide(L)'
;MKEIEIKVESISRSKTIGRFVLILKPNPFPLNPKFSGFRFEPDFESITTEMKVDHVQVYSTKKPPFRVGQSITIFYELQTDQRPSVPPPKPPETIH
;
A
#
# COMPACT_ATOMS: atom_id res chain seq x y z
N MET A 1 8.14 -8.64 -6.48
CA MET A 1 7.80 -7.29 -6.00
C MET A 1 7.85 -6.30 -7.15
N LYS A 2 6.83 -5.44 -7.29
CA LYS A 2 6.76 -4.36 -8.29
C LYS A 2 7.26 -3.06 -7.68
N GLU A 3 7.70 -2.12 -8.51
CA GLU A 3 8.14 -0.78 -8.08
C GLU A 3 7.44 0.31 -8.88
N ILE A 4 7.28 1.47 -8.25
CA ILE A 4 6.72 2.67 -8.85
C ILE A 4 7.38 3.90 -8.23
N GLU A 5 7.60 4.92 -9.04
CA GLU A 5 8.02 6.24 -8.56
C GLU A 5 6.81 7.15 -8.41
N ILE A 6 6.76 7.87 -7.29
CA ILE A 6 5.69 8.81 -6.97
C ILE A 6 6.26 10.06 -6.30
N LYS A 7 5.65 11.21 -6.55
CA LYS A 7 6.12 12.47 -5.97
C LYS A 7 5.47 12.78 -4.64
N VAL A 8 6.27 13.33 -3.75
CA VAL A 8 5.81 13.96 -2.51
C VAL A 8 5.16 15.29 -2.84
N GLU A 9 3.85 15.37 -2.66
CA GLU A 9 3.09 16.60 -2.88
C GLU A 9 3.07 17.49 -1.63
N SER A 10 2.95 16.87 -0.45
CA SER A 10 2.83 17.62 0.81
C SER A 10 3.31 16.82 2.00
N ILE A 11 3.86 17.52 2.99
CA ILE A 11 4.22 16.97 4.30
C ILE A 11 3.67 17.92 5.36
N SER A 12 2.77 17.42 6.21
CA SER A 12 2.16 18.20 7.30
C SER A 12 2.22 17.43 8.62
N ARG A 13 2.13 18.13 9.76
CA ARG A 13 1.97 17.49 11.07
C ARG A 13 0.51 17.64 11.51
N SER A 14 -0.20 16.53 11.57
CA SER A 14 -1.58 16.53 12.07
C SER A 14 -1.58 16.68 13.58
N LYS A 15 -2.24 17.75 14.05
CA LYS A 15 -2.39 18.03 15.49
C LYS A 15 -3.32 17.03 16.18
N THR A 16 -4.34 16.55 15.46
CA THR A 16 -5.37 15.66 16.01
C THR A 16 -4.82 14.27 16.34
N ILE A 17 -3.99 13.71 15.47
CA ILE A 17 -3.43 12.35 15.64
C ILE A 17 -1.96 12.36 16.07
N GLY A 18 -1.35 13.53 16.22
CA GLY A 18 0.06 13.68 16.62
C GLY A 18 1.08 13.11 15.63
N ARG A 19 0.70 12.85 14.38
CA ARG A 19 1.52 12.20 13.34
C ARG A 19 1.82 13.14 12.17
N PHE A 20 2.93 12.89 11.50
CA PHE A 20 3.20 13.47 10.18
C PHE A 20 2.36 12.75 9.13
N VAL A 21 1.82 13.54 8.20
CA VAL A 21 1.05 13.06 7.05
C VAL A 21 1.78 13.49 5.80
N LEU A 22 2.21 12.51 5.03
CA LEU A 22 2.84 12.64 3.73
C LEU A 22 1.79 12.33 2.66
N ILE A 23 1.61 13.23 1.70
CA ILE A 23 0.69 13.07 0.58
C ILE A 23 1.49 12.78 -0.68
N LEU A 24 1.18 11.66 -1.34
CA LEU A 24 1.84 11.23 -2.57
C LEU A 24 0.83 11.24 -3.73
N LYS A 25 1.19 11.86 -4.84
CA LYS A 25 0.33 11.97 -6.03
C LYS A 25 1.05 11.55 -7.32
N PRO A 26 0.33 10.97 -8.30
CA PRO A 26 -1.07 10.49 -8.21
C PRO A 26 -1.18 9.15 -7.47
N ASN A 27 -2.36 8.74 -6.97
CA ASN A 27 -2.55 7.38 -6.47
C ASN A 27 -2.39 6.35 -7.62
N PRO A 28 -1.38 5.47 -7.57
CA PRO A 28 -1.11 4.48 -8.62
C PRO A 28 -1.80 3.12 -8.34
N PHE A 29 -2.52 3.00 -7.22
CA PHE A 29 -3.13 1.75 -6.76
C PHE A 29 -4.65 1.73 -6.98
N PRO A 30 -5.25 0.53 -7.13
CA PRO A 30 -6.70 0.40 -7.18
C PRO A 30 -7.35 0.86 -5.86
N LEU A 31 -8.65 1.14 -5.89
CA LEU A 31 -9.44 1.41 -4.68
C LEU A 31 -9.47 0.13 -3.81
N ASN A 32 -8.83 0.19 -2.63
CA ASN A 32 -8.66 -0.91 -1.67
C ASN A 32 -7.71 -2.05 -2.11
N PRO A 33 -6.42 -1.75 -2.34
CA PRO A 33 -5.44 -2.79 -2.63
C PRO A 33 -5.18 -3.65 -1.38
N LYS A 34 -5.08 -4.97 -1.57
CA LYS A 34 -4.55 -5.88 -0.55
C LYS A 34 -3.09 -6.14 -0.86
N PHE A 35 -2.19 -5.71 0.03
CA PHE A 35 -0.75 -5.92 -0.15
C PHE A 35 -0.25 -7.13 0.64
N SER A 36 0.57 -7.97 0.03
CA SER A 36 1.41 -8.96 0.71
C SER A 36 2.77 -8.37 1.11
N GLY A 37 3.19 -7.29 0.46
CA GLY A 37 4.39 -6.53 0.81
C GLY A 37 4.27 -5.07 0.38
N PHE A 38 4.77 -4.15 1.20
CA PHE A 38 4.73 -2.72 0.93
C PHE A 38 5.87 -2.00 1.67
N ARG A 39 6.80 -1.37 0.94
CA ARG A 39 7.94 -0.64 1.49
C ARG A 39 8.28 0.59 0.63
N PHE A 40 9.00 1.54 1.22
CA PHE A 40 9.45 2.76 0.56
C PHE A 40 10.97 2.80 0.45
N GLU A 41 11.49 3.50 -0.56
CA GLU A 41 12.89 3.93 -0.60
C GLU A 41 12.99 5.45 -0.85
N PRO A 42 13.77 6.18 -0.01
CA PRO A 42 14.40 5.71 1.23
C PRO A 42 13.41 5.20 2.28
N ASP A 43 13.84 4.20 3.04
CA ASP A 43 13.02 3.59 4.10
C ASP A 43 12.82 4.54 5.29
N PHE A 44 11.69 4.41 5.97
CA PHE A 44 11.39 5.19 7.16
C PHE A 44 10.38 4.49 8.07
N GLU A 45 10.54 4.71 9.36
CA GLU A 45 9.88 3.90 10.38
C GLU A 45 8.44 4.34 10.71
N SER A 46 7.69 3.41 11.30
CA SER A 46 6.37 3.65 11.92
C SER A 46 5.33 4.18 10.94
N ILE A 47 5.30 3.60 9.74
CA ILE A 47 4.41 4.01 8.66
C ILE A 47 3.04 3.33 8.75
N THR A 48 1.99 4.06 8.38
CA THR A 48 0.68 3.51 8.05
C THR A 48 0.21 4.18 6.78
N THR A 49 -0.34 3.43 5.84
CA THR A 49 -0.77 3.98 4.55
C THR A 49 -2.27 3.89 4.38
N GLU A 50 -2.87 4.95 3.84
CA GLU A 50 -4.27 4.98 3.41
C GLU A 50 -4.34 5.37 1.94
N MET A 51 -5.11 4.60 1.17
CA MET A 51 -5.30 4.82 -0.26
C MET A 51 -6.56 5.66 -0.47
N LYS A 52 -6.41 6.86 -1.02
CA LYS A 52 -7.52 7.73 -1.44
C LYS A 52 -7.66 7.68 -2.95
N VAL A 53 -8.79 8.12 -3.49
CA VAL A 53 -9.04 8.07 -4.95
C VAL A 53 -7.93 8.75 -5.76
N ASP A 54 -7.46 9.92 -5.32
CA ASP A 54 -6.49 10.73 -6.06
C ASP A 54 -5.04 10.65 -5.52
N HIS A 55 -4.85 10.22 -4.26
CA HIS A 55 -3.55 10.25 -3.61
C HIS A 55 -3.36 9.13 -2.58
N VAL A 56 -2.11 8.88 -2.20
CA VAL A 56 -1.77 8.02 -1.07
C VAL A 56 -1.42 8.89 0.12
N GLN A 57 -2.02 8.61 1.27
CA GLN A 57 -1.66 9.23 2.55
C GLN A 57 -0.74 8.28 3.30
N VAL A 58 0.42 8.76 3.72
CA VAL A 58 1.36 8.01 4.54
C VAL A 58 1.52 8.73 5.87
N TYR A 59 1.11 8.05 6.93
CA TYR A 59 1.22 8.52 8.30
C TYR A 59 2.49 8.01 8.92
N SER A 60 3.26 8.85 9.61
CA SER A 60 4.38 8.42 10.44
C SER A 60 4.40 9.19 11.77
N THR A 61 4.84 8.52 12.83
CA THR A 61 5.09 9.16 14.13
C THR A 61 6.35 10.02 14.11
N LYS A 62 7.28 9.75 13.18
CA LYS A 62 8.51 10.52 12.97
C LYS A 62 8.38 11.41 11.74
N LYS A 63 9.18 12.46 11.69
CA LYS A 63 9.24 13.33 10.50
C LYS A 63 9.81 12.51 9.34
N PRO A 64 9.12 12.40 8.19
CA PRO A 64 9.63 11.68 7.04
C PRO A 64 10.93 12.32 6.53
N PRO A 65 11.90 11.53 6.03
CA PRO A 65 13.18 12.04 5.52
C PRO A 65 13.05 12.73 4.15
N PHE A 66 11.86 12.78 3.57
CA PHE A 66 11.60 13.31 2.23
C PHE A 66 11.34 14.83 2.23
N ARG A 67 11.50 15.44 1.05
CA ARG A 67 11.13 16.83 0.76
C ARG A 67 9.94 16.89 -0.19
N VAL A 68 9.16 17.97 -0.12
CA VAL A 68 8.12 18.25 -1.12
C VAL A 68 8.77 18.38 -2.51
N GLY A 69 8.14 17.77 -3.52
CA GLY A 69 8.63 17.66 -4.90
C GLY A 69 9.59 16.50 -5.15
N GLN A 70 10.06 15.81 -4.10
CA GLN A 70 10.95 14.65 -4.24
C GLN A 70 10.19 13.43 -4.77
N SER A 71 10.80 12.69 -5.69
CA SER A 71 10.34 11.35 -6.08
C SER A 71 10.78 10.32 -5.05
N ILE A 72 9.89 9.41 -4.69
CA ILE A 72 10.18 8.26 -3.84
C ILE A 72 9.75 6.98 -4.57
N THR A 73 10.44 5.88 -4.28
CA THR A 73 10.07 4.58 -4.86
C THR A 73 9.22 3.82 -3.86
N ILE A 74 8.05 3.35 -4.29
CA ILE A 74 7.25 2.39 -3.53
C ILE A 74 7.45 1.02 -4.13
N PHE A 75 7.92 0.08 -3.33
CA PHE A 75 7.93 -1.32 -3.70
C PHE A 75 6.75 -2.02 -3.07
N TYR A 76 6.00 -2.76 -3.88
CA TYR A 76 4.77 -3.39 -3.44
C TYR A 76 4.55 -4.76 -4.08
N GLU A 77 3.75 -5.56 -3.41
CA GLU A 77 3.24 -6.81 -3.93
C GLU A 77 1.75 -6.90 -3.57
N LEU A 78 0.91 -7.11 -4.57
CA LEU A 78 -0.52 -7.27 -4.38
C LEU A 78 -0.80 -8.75 -4.11
N GLN A 79 -1.66 -9.02 -3.13
CA GLN A 79 -2.29 -10.32 -3.01
C GLN A 79 -3.21 -10.49 -4.21
N THR A 80 -2.79 -11.28 -5.18
CA THR A 80 -3.71 -11.80 -6.19
C THR A 80 -4.58 -12.83 -5.49
N ASP A 81 -5.91 -12.70 -5.62
CA ASP A 81 -6.86 -13.73 -5.23
C ASP A 81 -6.44 -15.06 -5.88
N GLN A 82 -5.68 -15.89 -5.16
CA GLN A 82 -5.62 -17.30 -5.47
C GLN A 82 -7.02 -17.80 -5.16
N ARG A 83 -7.81 -18.05 -6.22
CA ARG A 83 -9.09 -18.74 -6.07
C ARG A 83 -8.84 -19.94 -5.16
N PRO A 84 -9.65 -20.17 -4.11
CA PRO A 84 -9.58 -21.45 -3.42
C PRO A 84 -9.75 -22.53 -4.49
N SER A 85 -8.73 -23.38 -4.61
CA SER A 85 -8.80 -24.60 -5.42
C SER A 85 -9.91 -25.45 -4.80
N VAL A 86 -11.15 -25.26 -5.26
CA VAL A 86 -12.24 -26.15 -4.87
C VAL A 86 -11.80 -27.54 -5.34
N PRO A 87 -11.60 -28.50 -4.43
CA PRO A 87 -11.24 -29.84 -4.85
C PRO A 87 -12.34 -30.35 -5.79
N PRO A 88 -11.99 -31.10 -6.87
CA PRO A 88 -13.00 -31.63 -7.78
C PRO A 88 -14.03 -32.43 -6.99
N PRO A 89 -15.33 -32.36 -7.37
CA PRO A 89 -16.36 -33.16 -6.72
C PRO A 89 -15.97 -34.64 -6.78
N LYS A 90 -16.06 -35.34 -5.64
CA LYS A 90 -15.84 -36.79 -5.60
C LYS A 90 -16.85 -37.48 -6.54
N PRO A 91 -16.43 -38.50 -7.32
CA PRO A 91 -17.36 -39.30 -8.11
C PRO A 91 -18.38 -39.98 -7.17
N PRO A 92 -19.63 -40.18 -7.63
CA PRO A 92 -20.64 -40.87 -6.84
C PRO A 92 -20.19 -42.31 -6.55
N GLU A 93 -20.28 -42.72 -5.30
CA GLU A 93 -20.07 -44.12 -4.92
C GLU A 93 -21.14 -44.99 -5.58
N THR A 94 -20.70 -45.93 -6.44
CA THR A 94 -21.56 -46.95 -7.02
C THR A 94 -21.99 -47.91 -5.90
N ILE A 95 -23.27 -47.90 -5.55
CA ILE A 95 -23.86 -48.87 -4.63
C ILE A 95 -24.00 -50.20 -5.39
N HIS A 96 -23.37 -51.26 -4.87
CA HIS A 96 -23.48 -52.65 -5.33
C HIS A 96 -24.50 -53.43 -4.48
#